data_AF-A0A1M4SM34-F1
#
_entry.id   AF-A0A1M4SM34-F1
#
_cell.length_a   1.000
_cell.length_b   1.000
_cell.length_c   1.000
_cell.angle_alpha   90.00
_cell.angle_beta   90.00
_cell.angle_gamma   90.00
#
_symmetry.space_group_name_H-M   'P 1'
#
loop_
_entity.id
_entity.type
_entity.pdbx_description
1 polymer ?
#
loop_
_entity_poly.entity_id
_entity_poly.type
_entity_poly.pdbx_seq_one_letter_code
_entity_poly.pdbx_strand_id
1 'polypeptide(L)'
;MPNDGMGIKNNTNKNLNDIMKKINDAIDAEKDPKGDAFLFCAQETGRLLAEKKVSISQIRKVYSEARRIKYNEDGIYRLKILEALLAYMAGRFKELKEFKDILTKAIGVAEKNEKNFKRFIEFFQAVIAYHRANGGKE
;
A
#
# COMPACT_ATOMS: atom_id res chain seq x y z
N MET A 1 0.12 36.67 -4.34
CA MET A 1 -0.08 35.62 -3.32
C MET A 1 -0.01 34.28 -4.03
N PRO A 2 0.84 33.32 -3.63
CA PRO A 2 1.10 32.16 -4.47
C PRO A 2 -0.07 31.18 -4.40
N ASN A 3 -0.58 30.86 -5.59
CA ASN A 3 -1.69 29.95 -5.88
C ASN A 3 -1.12 28.55 -6.22
N ASP A 4 -0.37 27.94 -5.28
CA ASP A 4 0.37 26.69 -5.55
C ASP A 4 -0.40 25.42 -5.12
N GLY A 5 -1.57 25.57 -4.49
CA GLY A 5 -2.33 24.45 -3.91
C GLY A 5 -3.16 23.63 -4.91
N MET A 6 -3.43 24.16 -6.12
CA MET A 6 -4.31 23.53 -7.10
C MET A 6 -3.57 22.48 -7.97
N GLY A 7 -2.30 22.74 -8.31
CA GLY A 7 -1.49 21.83 -9.14
C GLY A 7 -1.09 20.53 -8.42
N ILE A 8 -0.80 20.60 -7.12
CA ILE A 8 -0.38 19.44 -6.32
C ILE A 8 -1.54 18.47 -6.09
N LYS A 9 -2.73 18.96 -5.72
CA LYS A 9 -3.92 18.13 -5.49
C LYS A 9 -4.36 17.35 -6.73
N ASN A 10 -4.26 17.97 -7.92
CA ASN A 10 -4.61 17.32 -9.18
C ASN A 10 -3.64 16.17 -9.53
N ASN A 11 -2.36 16.31 -9.20
CA ASN A 11 -1.37 15.27 -9.45
C ASN A 11 -1.52 14.09 -8.48
N THR A 12 -1.70 14.35 -7.18
CA THR A 12 -1.92 13.30 -6.16
C THR A 12 -3.16 12.45 -6.47
N ASN A 13 -4.26 13.06 -6.89
CA ASN A 13 -5.49 12.34 -7.27
C ASN A 13 -5.29 11.49 -8.53
N LYS A 14 -4.49 11.97 -9.49
CA LYS A 14 -4.14 11.21 -10.70
C LYS A 14 -3.32 9.96 -10.34
N ASN A 15 -2.31 10.12 -9.48
CA ASN A 15 -1.45 9.02 -9.04
C ASN A 15 -2.24 7.95 -8.28
N LEU A 16 -3.15 8.34 -7.38
CA LEU A 16 -4.02 7.38 -6.68
C LEU A 16 -4.88 6.56 -7.66
N ASN A 17 -5.49 7.21 -8.65
CA ASN A 17 -6.30 6.52 -9.65
C ASN A 17 -5.47 5.52 -10.47
N ASP A 18 -4.24 5.88 -10.83
CA ASP A 18 -3.35 5.00 -11.59
C ASP A 18 -2.87 3.81 -10.75
N ILE A 19 -2.54 4.02 -9.47
CA ILE A 19 -2.27 2.92 -8.52
C ILE A 19 -3.50 2.01 -8.45
N MET A 20 -4.69 2.56 -8.25
CA MET A 20 -5.91 1.80 -8.04
C MET A 20 -6.37 0.97 -9.25
N LYS A 21 -5.93 1.35 -10.46
CA LYS A 21 -6.14 0.57 -11.69
C LYS A 21 -5.16 -0.60 -11.80
N LYS A 22 -3.92 -0.42 -11.37
CA LYS A 22 -2.82 -1.38 -11.57
C LYS A 22 -2.55 -2.28 -10.37
N ILE A 23 -3.03 -1.94 -9.17
CA ILE A 23 -2.67 -2.65 -7.93
C ILE A 23 -3.04 -4.14 -7.97
N ASN A 24 -4.16 -4.50 -8.60
CA ASN A 24 -4.53 -5.91 -8.71
C ASN A 24 -3.51 -6.70 -9.53
N ASP A 25 -3.09 -6.16 -10.68
CA ASP A 25 -2.10 -6.81 -11.55
C ASP A 25 -0.71 -6.77 -10.92
N ALA A 26 -0.38 -5.69 -10.19
CA ALA A 26 0.87 -5.56 -9.45
C ALA A 26 1.08 -6.65 -8.39
N ILE A 27 0.01 -7.12 -7.75
CA ILE A 27 0.05 -8.21 -6.75
C ILE A 27 -0.13 -9.58 -7.39
N ASP A 28 -0.80 -9.66 -8.53
CA ASP A 28 -0.98 -10.90 -9.28
C ASP A 28 0.31 -11.26 -10.03
N ALA A 29 1.04 -12.25 -9.49
CA ALA A 29 2.34 -12.60 -10.01
C ALA A 29 2.32 -13.26 -11.40
N GLU A 30 1.16 -13.67 -11.89
CA GLU A 30 0.98 -14.21 -13.24
C GLU A 30 0.72 -13.09 -14.25
N LYS A 31 0.01 -12.03 -13.84
CA LYS A 31 -0.30 -10.89 -14.70
C LYS A 31 0.84 -9.89 -14.83
N ASP A 32 1.70 -9.79 -13.83
CA ASP A 32 2.87 -8.90 -13.85
C ASP A 32 4.18 -9.68 -13.62
N PRO A 33 4.55 -10.60 -14.51
CA PRO A 33 5.73 -11.46 -14.29
C PRO A 33 7.05 -10.67 -14.22
N LYS A 34 7.12 -9.50 -14.88
CA LYS A 34 8.30 -8.63 -14.88
C LYS A 34 8.36 -7.67 -13.68
N GLY A 35 7.22 -7.38 -13.05
CA GLY A 35 7.18 -6.49 -11.90
C GLY A 35 7.06 -5.01 -12.27
N ASP A 36 6.67 -4.67 -13.49
CA ASP A 36 6.57 -3.27 -13.94
C ASP A 36 5.42 -2.56 -13.22
N ALA A 37 4.26 -3.23 -13.12
CA ALA A 37 3.11 -2.69 -12.38
C ALA A 37 3.39 -2.67 -10.87
N PHE A 38 4.05 -3.71 -10.36
CA PHE A 38 4.52 -3.78 -8.97
C PHE A 38 5.41 -2.60 -8.60
N LEU A 39 6.46 -2.37 -9.39
CA LEU A 39 7.44 -1.32 -9.14
C LEU A 39 6.76 0.05 -9.16
N PHE A 40 5.96 0.32 -10.18
CA PHE A 40 5.18 1.56 -10.29
C PHE A 40 4.28 1.77 -9.07
N CYS A 41 3.46 0.78 -8.72
CA CYS A 41 2.54 0.90 -7.59
C CYS A 41 3.29 1.11 -6.28
N ALA A 42 4.42 0.43 -6.06
CA ALA A 42 5.19 0.56 -4.83
C ALA A 42 5.86 1.95 -4.71
N GLN A 43 6.43 2.45 -5.80
CA GLN A 43 7.02 3.79 -5.90
C GLN A 43 6.00 4.87 -5.61
N GLU A 44 4.88 4.82 -6.32
CA GLU A 44 3.82 5.83 -6.25
C GLU A 44 3.10 5.79 -4.90
N THR A 45 2.88 4.60 -4.33
CA THR A 45 2.33 4.48 -2.98
C THR A 45 3.32 5.05 -1.96
N GLY A 46 4.60 4.69 -2.02
CA GLY A 46 5.62 5.23 -1.10
C GLY A 46 5.70 6.76 -1.14
N ARG A 47 5.71 7.34 -2.34
CA ARG A 47 5.67 8.80 -2.54
C ARG A 47 4.39 9.42 -1.98
N LEU A 48 3.22 8.87 -2.32
CA LEU A 48 1.91 9.35 -1.86
C LEU A 48 1.85 9.41 -0.32
N LEU A 49 2.35 8.37 0.36
CA LEU A 49 2.38 8.32 1.82
C LEU A 49 3.33 9.37 2.42
N ALA A 50 4.47 9.61 1.79
CA ALA A 50 5.41 10.64 2.23
C ALA A 50 4.82 12.05 2.06
N GLU A 51 4.19 12.34 0.91
CA GLU A 51 3.49 13.59 0.64
C GLU A 51 2.36 13.85 1.63
N LYS A 52 1.62 12.80 1.99
CA LYS A 52 0.54 12.85 3.00
C LYS A 52 1.06 12.89 4.44
N LYS A 53 2.38 12.88 4.64
CA LYS A 53 3.02 12.90 5.96
C LYS A 53 2.59 11.73 6.85
N VAL A 54 2.33 10.57 6.23
CA VAL A 54 2.14 9.32 6.98
C VAL A 54 3.45 8.98 7.67
N SER A 55 3.38 8.74 8.97
CA SER A 55 4.54 8.45 9.78
C SER A 55 5.10 7.06 9.43
N ILE A 56 6.42 6.88 9.50
CA ILE A 56 7.01 5.57 9.22
C ILE A 56 6.56 4.53 10.26
N SER A 57 6.29 4.98 11.49
CA SER A 57 5.79 4.15 12.58
C SER A 57 4.39 3.59 12.30
N GLN A 58 3.50 4.39 11.71
CA GLN A 58 2.18 3.93 11.27
C GLN A 58 2.30 2.84 10.20
N ILE A 59 3.15 3.05 9.18
CA ILE A 59 3.38 2.07 8.10
C ILE A 59 3.97 0.77 8.67
N ARG A 60 5.01 0.89 9.52
CA ARG A 60 5.69 -0.26 10.14
C ARG A 60 4.80 -1.06 11.06
N LYS A 61 3.85 -0.43 11.75
CA LYS A 61 2.88 -1.13 12.59
C LYS A 61 2.06 -2.12 11.76
N VAL A 62 1.47 -1.65 10.64
CA VAL A 62 0.69 -2.52 9.74
C VAL A 62 1.58 -3.60 9.12
N TYR A 63 2.77 -3.22 8.64
CA TYR A 63 3.72 -4.17 8.05
C TYR A 63 4.12 -5.28 9.03
N SER A 64 4.35 -4.95 10.30
CA SER A 64 4.76 -5.93 11.31
C SER A 64 3.69 -6.98 11.55
N GLU A 65 2.41 -6.59 11.52
CA GLU A 65 1.30 -7.53 11.59
C GLU A 65 1.21 -8.36 10.30
N ALA A 66 1.28 -7.73 9.12
CA ALA A 66 1.26 -8.43 7.83
C ALA A 66 2.37 -9.48 7.71
N ARG A 67 3.59 -9.16 8.13
CA ARG A 67 4.77 -10.04 8.02
C ARG A 67 4.66 -11.30 8.89
N ARG A 68 3.85 -11.27 9.96
CA ARG A 68 3.63 -12.43 10.84
C ARG A 68 2.64 -13.43 10.26
N ILE A 69 1.86 -13.02 9.26
CA ILE A 69 0.88 -13.86 8.59
C ILE A 69 1.62 -14.90 7.75
N LYS A 70 1.16 -16.15 7.79
CA LYS A 70 1.60 -17.23 6.91
C LYS A 70 0.49 -17.53 5.90
N TYR A 71 0.82 -18.07 4.73
CA TYR A 71 -0.22 -18.48 3.79
C TYR A 71 -0.79 -19.85 4.19
N ASN A 72 -1.84 -19.83 5.00
CA ASN A 72 -2.64 -20.98 5.42
C ASN A 72 -4.05 -20.50 5.82
N GLU A 73 -4.94 -21.41 6.23
CA GLU A 73 -6.32 -21.07 6.57
C GLU A 73 -6.44 -19.99 7.67
N ASP A 74 -5.70 -20.11 8.77
CA ASP A 74 -5.62 -19.06 9.81
C ASP A 74 -5.08 -17.75 9.23
N GLY A 75 -4.09 -17.82 8.36
CA GLY A 75 -3.49 -16.67 7.71
C GLY A 75 -4.45 -15.88 6.83
N ILE A 76 -5.35 -16.56 6.10
CA ILE A 76 -6.41 -15.90 5.34
C ILE A 76 -7.36 -15.17 6.29
N TYR A 77 -7.71 -15.78 7.43
CA TYR A 77 -8.47 -15.07 8.46
C TYR A 77 -7.69 -13.86 9.01
N ARG A 78 -6.38 -14.00 9.26
CA ARG A 78 -5.51 -12.90 9.72
C ARG A 78 -5.42 -11.76 8.71
N LEU A 79 -5.51 -12.02 7.41
CA LEU A 79 -5.60 -10.97 6.39
C LEU A 79 -6.88 -10.13 6.54
N LYS A 80 -8.02 -10.75 6.87
CA LYS A 80 -9.27 -10.03 7.17
C LYS A 80 -9.13 -9.18 8.44
N ILE A 81 -8.40 -9.68 9.44
CA ILE A 81 -8.09 -8.91 10.65
C ILE A 81 -7.15 -7.73 10.34
N LEU A 82 -6.17 -7.93 9.45
CA LEU A 82 -5.29 -6.85 8.98
C LEU A 82 -6.09 -5.75 8.27
N GLU A 83 -7.07 -6.12 7.45
CA GLU A 83 -7.98 -5.17 6.81
C GLU A 83 -8.82 -4.39 7.83
N ALA A 84 -9.36 -5.05 8.86
CA ALA A 84 -10.07 -4.38 9.95
C ALA A 84 -9.18 -3.40 10.73
N LEU A 85 -7.92 -3.78 10.98
CA LEU A 85 -6.91 -2.90 11.59
C LEU A 85 -6.67 -1.66 10.73
N LEU A 86 -6.53 -1.84 9.41
CA LEU A 86 -6.36 -0.74 8.46
C LEU A 86 -7.55 0.21 8.45
N ALA A 87 -8.79 -0.32 8.47
CA ALA A 87 -10.00 0.48 8.55
C ALA A 87 -10.04 1.32 9.84
N TYR A 88 -9.72 0.72 10.99
CA TYR A 88 -9.63 1.44 12.26
C TYR A 88 -8.56 2.55 12.23
N MET A 89 -7.36 2.22 11.73
CA MET A 89 -6.26 3.19 11.64
C MET A 89 -6.61 4.36 10.71
N ALA A 90 -7.26 4.10 9.56
CA ALA A 90 -7.72 5.15 8.65
C ALA A 90 -8.87 5.99 9.22
N GLY A 91 -9.72 5.41 10.08
CA GLY A 91 -10.74 6.15 10.81
C GLY A 91 -10.15 7.11 11.84
N ARG A 92 -9.01 6.74 12.45
CA ARG A 92 -8.29 7.56 13.44
C ARG A 92 -7.35 8.58 12.78
N PHE A 93 -6.71 8.22 11.68
CA PHE A 93 -5.68 8.99 10.99
C PHE A 93 -6.07 9.15 9.52
N LYS A 94 -6.55 10.34 9.15
CA LYS A 94 -7.13 10.59 7.83
C LYS A 94 -6.12 10.43 6.69
N GLU A 95 -4.84 10.68 6.97
CA GLU A 95 -3.71 10.50 6.06
C GLU A 95 -3.51 9.04 5.60
N LEU A 96 -4.05 8.05 6.35
CA LEU A 96 -3.98 6.64 6.02
C LEU A 96 -5.12 6.15 5.11
N LYS A 97 -6.09 7.01 4.77
CA LYS A 97 -7.28 6.59 4.01
C LYS A 97 -6.91 5.92 2.68
N GLU A 98 -6.07 6.58 1.89
CA GLU A 98 -5.64 6.05 0.59
C GLU A 98 -4.77 4.80 0.76
N PHE A 99 -3.96 4.73 1.82
CA PHE A 99 -3.16 3.53 2.09
C PHE A 99 -4.04 2.32 2.35
N LYS A 100 -5.05 2.50 3.20
CA LYS A 100 -6.06 1.48 3.50
C LYS A 100 -6.76 1.04 2.22
N ASP A 101 -7.19 1.97 1.37
CA ASP A 101 -7.91 1.63 0.14
C ASP A 101 -7.03 0.84 -0.86
N ILE A 102 -5.74 1.21 -0.99
CA ILE A 102 -4.76 0.47 -1.82
C ILE A 102 -4.53 -0.94 -1.27
N LEU A 103 -4.31 -1.07 0.05
CA LEU A 103 -4.02 -2.36 0.67
C LEU A 103 -5.23 -3.28 0.70
N THR A 104 -6.45 -2.78 0.89
CA THR A 104 -7.68 -3.59 0.79
C THR A 104 -7.75 -4.30 -0.57
N LYS A 105 -7.50 -3.58 -1.68
CA LYS A 105 -7.47 -4.21 -3.01
C LYS A 105 -6.34 -5.24 -3.13
N ALA A 106 -5.15 -4.89 -2.65
CA ALA A 106 -3.99 -5.78 -2.68
C ALA A 106 -4.26 -7.08 -1.91
N ILE A 107 -4.88 -7.00 -0.73
CA ILE A 107 -5.25 -8.15 0.11
C ILE A 107 -6.20 -9.10 -0.64
N GLY A 108 -7.20 -8.56 -1.35
CA GLY A 108 -8.13 -9.38 -2.14
C GLY A 108 -7.48 -10.16 -3.28
N VAL A 109 -6.28 -9.78 -3.72
CA VAL A 109 -5.47 -10.58 -4.67
C VAL A 109 -4.50 -11.51 -3.93
N ALA A 110 -3.93 -11.03 -2.83
CA ALA A 110 -2.99 -11.78 -1.99
C ALA A 110 -3.61 -13.07 -1.42
N GLU A 111 -4.89 -13.04 -1.05
CA GLU A 111 -5.58 -14.21 -0.46
C GLU A 111 -5.80 -15.38 -1.43
N LYS A 112 -5.58 -15.17 -2.73
CA LYS A 112 -5.92 -16.18 -3.76
C LYS A 112 -4.93 -17.32 -3.86
N ASN A 113 -3.64 -17.06 -3.65
CA ASN A 113 -2.58 -18.07 -3.70
C ASN A 113 -1.31 -17.57 -2.97
N GLU A 114 -0.45 -18.51 -2.59
CA GLU A 114 0.77 -18.23 -1.83
C GLU A 114 1.75 -17.29 -2.55
N LYS A 115 1.82 -17.38 -3.89
CA LYS A 115 2.71 -16.55 -4.71
C LYS A 115 2.29 -15.08 -4.65
N ASN A 116 0.99 -14.81 -4.77
CA ASN A 116 0.41 -13.48 -4.64
C ASN A 116 0.52 -12.96 -3.20
N PHE A 117 0.34 -13.82 -2.21
CA PHE A 117 0.57 -13.46 -0.81
C PHE A 117 2.02 -13.02 -0.54
N LYS A 118 2.99 -13.79 -1.01
CA LYS A 118 4.42 -13.44 -0.89
C LYS A 118 4.68 -12.08 -1.57
N ARG A 119 4.15 -11.90 -2.77
CA ARG A 119 4.27 -10.65 -3.53
C ARG A 119 3.64 -9.46 -2.82
N PHE A 120 2.54 -9.65 -2.10
CA PHE A 120 1.96 -8.62 -1.23
C PHE A 120 2.88 -8.20 -0.08
N ILE A 121 3.55 -9.14 0.57
CA ILE A 121 4.52 -8.81 1.63
C ILE A 121 5.73 -8.05 1.05
N GLU A 122 6.23 -8.46 -0.11
CA GLU A 122 7.30 -7.77 -0.85
C GLU A 122 6.88 -6.36 -1.27
N PHE A 123 5.64 -6.19 -1.74
CA PHE A 123 5.07 -4.88 -2.07
C PHE A 123 5.13 -3.93 -0.87
N PHE A 124 4.77 -4.42 0.32
CA PHE A 124 4.82 -3.64 1.55
C PHE A 124 6.24 -3.15 1.88
N GLN A 125 7.24 -4.02 1.70
CA GLN A 125 8.65 -3.66 1.90
C GLN A 125 9.12 -2.60 0.90
N ALA A 126 8.74 -2.75 -0.37
CA ALA A 126 9.05 -1.78 -1.41
C ALA A 126 8.42 -0.42 -1.12
N VAL A 127 7.16 -0.37 -0.67
CA VAL A 127 6.49 0.86 -0.24
C VAL A 127 7.25 1.54 0.89
N ILE A 128 7.69 0.79 1.92
CA ILE A 128 8.51 1.33 3.01
C ILE A 128 9.82 1.94 2.48
N ALA A 129 10.50 1.25 1.55
CA ALA A 129 11.74 1.73 0.96
C ALA A 129 11.52 3.05 0.20
N TYR A 130 10.48 3.12 -0.64
CA TYR A 130 10.17 4.32 -1.41
C TYR A 130 9.63 5.47 -0.56
N HIS A 131 8.85 5.19 0.49
CA HIS A 131 8.44 6.20 1.47
C HIS A 131 9.66 6.88 2.10
N ARG A 132 10.64 6.09 2.54
CA ARG A 132 11.89 6.60 3.11
C ARG A 132 12.73 7.36 2.07
N ALA A 133 12.82 6.87 0.85
CA ALA A 133 13.54 7.53 -0.24
C ALA A 133 12.95 8.91 -0.58
N ASN A 134 11.64 9.07 -0.45
CA ASN A 134 10.93 10.35 -0.65
C ASN A 134 10.94 11.26 0.59
N GLY A 135 11.85 11.03 1.54
CA GLY A 135 12.02 11.90 2.71
C GLY A 135 10.99 11.68 3.82
N GLY A 136 10.26 10.56 3.81
CA GLY A 136 9.44 10.12 4.93
C GLY A 136 10.31 9.98 6.19
N LYS A 137 10.12 10.89 7.14
CA LYS A 137 10.77 10.88 8.47
C LYS A 137 9.72 10.57 9.54
N GLU A 138 10.23 10.10 10.68
CA GLU A 138 9.54 9.52 11.84
C GLU A 138 8.03 9.77 11.96
#